data_AF-A0A3D3DRB0-F1
#
_entry.id   AF-A0A3D3DRB0-F1
#
_cell.length_a   1.000
_cell.length_b   1.000
_cell.length_c   1.000
_cell.angle_alpha   90.00
_cell.angle_beta   90.00
_cell.angle_gamma   90.00
#
_symmetry.space_group_name_H-M   'P 1'
#
loop_
_entity.id
_entity.type
_entity.pdbx_description
1 polymer ?
#
loop_
_entity_poly.entity_id
_entity_poly.type
_entity_poly.pdbx_seq_one_letter_code
_entity_poly.pdbx_strand_id
1 'polypeptide(L)'
;MYINRHAPCGTVYAVEGLEVVLIGAAFEQDVCMAFVGDGVFQLKQDQDTADTGMKNFSPAYRALGDYEVNRLYVERESLEERGLT
;
A
#
# COMPACT_ATOMS: atom_id res chain seq x y z
N MET A 1 -8.85 -9.07 5.62
CA MET A 1 -8.88 -7.78 4.91
C MET A 1 -7.97 -6.80 5.65
N TYR A 2 -7.08 -6.14 4.92
CA TYR A 2 -6.17 -5.11 5.43
C TYR A 2 -6.61 -3.75 4.89
N ILE A 3 -6.71 -2.74 5.77
CA ILE A 3 -7.18 -1.40 5.41
C ILE A 3 -6.07 -0.40 5.68
N ASN A 4 -5.55 0.20 4.61
CA ASN A 4 -4.50 1.19 4.67
C ASN A 4 -5.11 2.58 4.55
N ARG A 5 -4.93 3.40 5.59
CA ARG A 5 -5.54 4.73 5.70
C ARG A 5 -4.56 5.90 5.86
N HIS A 6 -3.27 5.61 5.94
CA HIS A 6 -2.22 6.60 6.19
C HIS A 6 -1.34 6.81 4.96
N ALA A 7 -0.89 8.04 4.73
CA ALA A 7 0.09 8.35 3.70
C ALA A 7 1.43 7.60 3.92
N PRO A 8 2.18 7.30 2.85
CA PRO A 8 3.52 6.73 2.97
C PRO A 8 4.51 7.75 3.56
N CYS A 9 5.63 7.28 4.10
CA CYS A 9 6.77 8.09 4.58
C CYS A 9 6.52 9.06 5.75
N GLY A 10 5.28 9.35 6.14
CA GLY A 10 4.97 10.15 7.34
C GLY A 10 4.89 9.33 8.64
N THR A 11 4.59 8.03 8.52
CA THR A 11 4.52 7.07 9.63
C THR A 11 4.98 5.70 9.14
N VAL A 12 5.24 4.77 10.06
CA VAL A 12 5.67 3.40 9.74
C VAL A 12 4.53 2.50 9.21
N TYR A 13 3.27 2.90 9.41
CA TYR A 13 2.08 2.06 9.16
C TYR A 13 1.97 1.51 7.72
N ALA A 14 2.44 2.25 6.72
CA ALA A 14 2.42 1.78 5.33
C ALA A 14 3.36 0.58 5.13
N VAL A 15 4.55 0.63 5.74
CA VAL A 15 5.57 -0.42 5.63
C VAL A 15 5.16 -1.64 6.45
N GLU A 16 4.82 -1.45 7.72
CA GLU A 16 4.39 -2.55 8.59
C GLU A 16 3.10 -3.20 8.07
N GLY A 17 2.16 -2.42 7.54
CA GLY A 17 0.95 -2.96 6.91
C GLY A 17 1.26 -3.87 5.73
N LEU A 18 2.26 -3.51 4.92
CA LEU A 18 2.72 -4.34 3.81
C LEU A 18 3.39 -5.64 4.29
N GLU A 19 4.22 -5.57 5.32
CA GLU A 19 4.87 -6.75 5.91
C GLU A 19 3.83 -7.74 6.47
N VAL A 20 2.81 -7.25 7.17
CA VAL A 20 1.75 -8.11 7.72
C VAL A 20 0.93 -8.77 6.61
N VAL A 21 0.67 -8.06 5.49
CA VAL A 21 0.01 -8.64 4.31
C VAL A 21 0.82 -9.79 3.73
N LEU A 22 2.14 -9.63 3.57
CA LEU A 22 3.03 -10.67 3.05
C LEU A 22 3.09 -11.89 3.97
N ILE A 23 3.14 -11.68 5.28
CA ILE A 23 3.08 -12.78 6.26
C ILE A 23 1.72 -13.47 6.19
N GLY A 24 0.62 -12.72 6.13
CA GLY A 24 -0.73 -13.28 6.04
C GLY A 24 -0.94 -14.13 4.78
N ALA A 25 -0.35 -13.72 3.66
CA ALA A 25 -0.37 -14.49 2.41
C ALA A 25 0.34 -15.84 2.54
N ALA A 26 1.42 -15.94 3.33
CA ALA A 26 2.13 -17.19 3.58
C ALA A 26 1.31 -18.25 4.34
N PHE A 27 0.15 -17.89 4.92
CA PHE A 27 -0.78 -18.82 5.57
C PHE A 27 -1.91 -19.28 4.64
N GLU A 28 -1.78 -19.09 3.32
CA GLU A 28 -2.77 -19.50 2.30
C GLU A 28 -4.18 -18.95 2.58
N GLN A 29 -4.26 -17.78 3.21
CA GLN A 29 -5.52 -17.10 3.49
C GLN A 29 -5.98 -16.30 2.27
N ASP A 30 -7.30 -16.13 2.11
CA ASP A 30 -7.87 -15.21 1.12
C ASP A 30 -7.64 -13.76 1.59
N VAL A 31 -6.47 -13.22 1.25
CA VAL A 31 -6.04 -11.89 1.64
C VAL A 31 -6.50 -10.85 0.63
N CYS A 32 -7.09 -9.78 1.14
CA CYS A 32 -7.40 -8.59 0.37
C CYS A 32 -6.91 -7.33 1.10
N MET A 33 -6.57 -6.31 0.31
CA MET A 33 -6.02 -5.04 0.77
C MET A 33 -6.79 -3.88 0.15
N ALA A 34 -7.19 -2.91 0.97
CA ALA A 34 -7.91 -1.72 0.54
C ALA A 34 -7.14 -0.44 0.92
N PHE A 35 -7.06 0.50 -0.01
CA PHE A 35 -6.45 1.81 0.17
C PHE A 35 -7.55 2.86 0.22
N VAL A 36 -7.67 3.55 1.37
CA VAL A 36 -8.78 4.44 1.72
C VAL A 36 -8.21 5.71 2.35
N GLY A 37 -8.84 6.86 2.18
CA GLY A 37 -8.29 8.13 2.68
C GLY A 37 -6.87 8.40 2.16
N ASP A 38 -5.95 8.79 3.05
CA ASP A 38 -4.54 9.04 2.67
C ASP A 38 -3.78 7.77 2.28
N GLY A 39 -4.36 6.59 2.51
CA GLY A 39 -3.80 5.32 2.06
C GLY A 39 -3.61 5.26 0.53
N VAL A 40 -4.41 5.99 -0.24
CA VAL A 40 -4.28 6.00 -1.71
C VAL A 40 -2.92 6.55 -2.18
N PHE A 41 -2.27 7.40 -1.38
CA PHE A 41 -0.93 7.91 -1.71
C PHE A 41 0.14 6.83 -1.67
N GLN A 42 -0.09 5.70 -0.97
CA GLN A 42 0.85 4.58 -0.94
C GLN A 42 1.07 3.98 -2.34
N LEU A 43 0.07 4.10 -3.22
CA LEU A 43 0.10 3.59 -4.60
C LEU A 43 0.58 4.62 -5.63
N LYS A 44 0.93 5.84 -5.21
CA LYS A 44 1.39 6.88 -6.14
C LYS A 44 2.64 6.39 -6.90
N GLN A 45 2.63 6.55 -8.21
CA GLN A 45 3.77 6.23 -9.06
C GLN A 45 4.93 7.21 -8.81
N ASP A 46 6.15 6.76 -9.14
CA ASP A 46 7.36 7.57 -9.09
C ASP A 46 7.60 8.26 -7.74
N GLN A 47 7.36 7.53 -6.64
CA GLN A 47 7.78 7.97 -5.31
C GLN A 47 9.30 8.00 -5.26
N ASP A 48 9.87 9.16 -4.98
CA ASP A 48 11.29 9.34 -4.68
C ASP A 48 11.45 9.65 -3.19
N THR A 49 12.27 8.84 -2.51
CA THR A 49 12.54 8.96 -1.08
C THR A 49 14.03 9.24 -0.81
N ALA A 50 14.82 9.58 -1.84
CA ALA A 50 16.25 9.81 -1.70
C ALA A 50 16.56 10.89 -0.65
N ASP A 51 15.81 11.99 -0.66
CA ASP A 51 16.01 13.13 0.23
C ASP A 51 15.50 12.89 1.67
N THR A 52 14.74 11.82 1.91
CA THR A 52 14.20 11.51 3.24
C THR A 52 15.11 10.57 4.05
N GLY A 53 16.13 9.98 3.42
CA GLY A 53 16.97 8.94 4.03
C GLY A 53 16.24 7.62 4.27
N MET A 54 15.01 7.47 3.79
CA MET A 54 14.22 6.24 3.92
C MET A 54 14.33 5.39 2.66
N LYS A 55 14.35 4.06 2.81
CA LYS A 55 14.28 3.14 1.69
C LYS A 55 12.92 3.28 0.99
N ASN A 56 12.94 3.41 -0.33
CA ASN A 56 11.73 3.39 -1.13
C ASN A 56 11.13 1.98 -1.14
N PHE A 57 9.95 1.83 -0.54
CA PHE A 57 9.22 0.56 -0.47
C PHE A 57 8.07 0.48 -1.49
N SER A 58 7.80 1.54 -2.25
CA SER A 58 6.73 1.53 -3.27
C SER A 58 6.84 0.39 -4.30
N PRO A 59 8.04 -0.10 -4.70
CA PRO A 59 8.14 -1.25 -5.61
C PRO A 59 7.55 -2.54 -5.02
N ALA A 60 7.53 -2.68 -3.70
CA ALA A 60 7.04 -3.89 -3.04
C ALA A 60 5.53 -4.10 -3.21
N TYR A 61 4.74 -3.05 -3.43
CA TYR A 61 3.32 -3.20 -3.81
C TYR A 61 3.14 -3.90 -5.16
N ARG A 62 4.07 -3.75 -6.10
CA ARG A 62 4.01 -4.42 -7.41
C ARG A 62 4.28 -5.92 -7.29
N ALA A 63 5.07 -6.32 -6.29
CA ALA A 63 5.39 -7.72 -6.03
C ALA A 63 4.25 -8.47 -5.32
N LEU A 64 3.20 -7.79 -4.83
CA LEU A 64 2.09 -8.44 -4.11
C LEU A 64 1.41 -9.55 -4.90
N GLY A 65 1.34 -9.43 -6.23
CA GLY A 65 0.81 -10.48 -7.10
C GLY A 65 1.63 -11.78 -7.06
N ASP A 66 2.95 -11.68 -6.86
CA ASP A 66 3.86 -12.84 -6.74
C ASP A 66 3.63 -13.61 -5.43
N TYR A 67 2.99 -12.97 -4.44
CA TYR A 67 2.61 -13.55 -3.15
C TYR A 67 1.12 -13.92 -3.10
N GLU A 68 0.45 -14.06 -4.26
CA GLU A 68 -0.97 -14.39 -4.38
C GLU A 68 -1.95 -13.35 -3.78
N VAL A 69 -1.46 -12.15 -3.45
CA VAL A 69 -2.30 -11.03 -2.97
C VAL A 69 -2.88 -10.27 -4.16
N ASN A 70 -3.95 -10.84 -4.73
CA ASN A 70 -4.54 -10.36 -5.99
C ASN A 70 -5.74 -9.41 -5.79
N ARG A 71 -6.31 -9.35 -4.58
CA ARG A 71 -7.50 -8.54 -4.28
C ARG A 71 -7.10 -7.19 -3.69
N LEU A 72 -6.70 -6.28 -4.57
CA LEU A 72 -6.34 -4.91 -4.25
C LEU A 72 -7.49 -3.96 -4.62
N TYR A 73 -7.90 -3.13 -3.68
CA TYR A 73 -9.00 -2.17 -3.85
C TYR A 73 -8.54 -0.76 -3.53
N VAL A 74 -9.03 0.22 -4.28
CA VAL A 74 -8.75 1.64 -4.05
C VAL A 74 -10.07 2.39 -4.00
N GLU A 75 -10.25 3.20 -2.97
CA GLU A 75 -11.46 4.03 -2.83
C GLU A 75 -11.43 5.18 -3.84
N ARG A 76 -12.41 5.20 -4.73
CA ARG A 76 -12.55 6.22 -5.77
C ARG A 76 -12.73 7.63 -5.19
N GLU A 77 -13.57 7.80 -4.18
CA GLU A 77 -13.82 9.10 -3.54
C GLU A 77 -12.52 9.70 -2.98
N SER A 78 -11.67 8.88 -2.35
CA SER A 78 -10.37 9.34 -1.85
C SER A 78 -9.38 9.73 -2.95
N LEU A 79 -9.41 9.07 -4.11
CA LEU A 79 -8.62 9.48 -5.27
C LEU A 79 -9.10 10.85 -5.77
N GLU A 80 -10.40 11.02 -5.95
CA GLU A 80 -11.03 12.25 -6.43
C GLU A 80 -10.73 13.44 -5.50
N GLU A 81 -10.90 13.28 -4.19
CA GLU A 81 -10.58 14.30 -3.18
C GLU A 81 -9.11 14.75 -3.20
N ARG A 82 -8.19 13.88 -3.64
CA ARG A 82 -6.74 14.11 -3.69
C ARG A 82 -6.23 14.45 -5.09
N GLY A 83 -7.11 14.52 -6.09
CA GLY A 83 -6.76 14.82 -7.48
C GLY A 83 -5.95 13.71 -8.16
N LEU A 84 -6.19 12.45 -7.80
CA LEU A 84 -5.54 11.26 -8.36
C LEU A 84 -6.50 10.50 -9.30
N THR A 85 -5.94 9.68 -10.19
CA THR A 85 -6.68 8.82 -11.14
C THR A 85 -6.14 7.41 -11.14
#